data_AF-A0A3P1UR48-F1
#
_entry.id   AF-A0A3P1UR48-F1
#
_cell.length_a   1.000
_cell.length_b   1.000
_cell.length_c   1.000
_cell.angle_alpha   90.00
_cell.angle_beta   90.00
_cell.angle_gamma   90.00
#
_symmetry.space_group_name_H-M   'P 1'
#
loop_
_entity.id
_entity.type
_entity.pdbx_description
1 polymer ?
#
loop_
_entity_poly.entity_id
_entity_poly.type
_entity_poly.pdbx_seq_one_letter_code
_entity_poly.pdbx_strand_id
1 'polypeptide(L)'
;MIEDMNIKLASYGAILNFTGNKISFQKKLDVLVLKNNESYLYKNVDVRIVYDSGYMQYRISIIWEEDLNQLSFRDLNLRGEYNTNFNKFFLENENLVLTDDNGIKITVVK
;
A
#
# COMPACT_ATOMS: atom_id res chain seq x y z
N MET A 1 -15.74 16.79 -5.00
CA MET A 1 -15.81 16.35 -6.42
C MET A 1 -14.53 16.61 -7.20
N ILE A 2 -14.07 17.86 -7.40
CA ILE A 2 -12.82 18.13 -8.15
C ILE A 2 -11.58 17.70 -7.34
N GLU A 3 -11.56 18.02 -6.04
CA GLU A 3 -10.45 17.66 -5.15
C GLU A 3 -10.28 16.13 -5.02
N ASP A 4 -11.37 15.40 -4.84
CA ASP A 4 -11.36 13.93 -4.77
C ASP A 4 -10.85 13.29 -6.08
N MET A 5 -11.20 13.87 -7.23
CA MET A 5 -10.74 13.41 -8.53
C MET A 5 -9.23 13.62 -8.70
N ASN A 6 -8.72 14.78 -8.27
CA ASN A 6 -7.28 15.07 -8.30
C ASN A 6 -6.48 14.13 -7.39
N ILE A 7 -7.01 13.82 -6.20
CA ILE A 7 -6.40 12.87 -5.27
C ILE A 7 -6.35 11.46 -5.87
N LYS A 8 -7.45 11.03 -6.52
CA LYS A 8 -7.50 9.72 -7.17
C LYS A 8 -6.51 9.63 -8.34
N LEU A 9 -6.42 10.68 -9.17
CA LEU A 9 -5.45 10.75 -10.27
C LEU A 9 -4.00 10.74 -9.77
N ALA A 10 -3.69 11.46 -8.69
CA ALA A 10 -2.37 11.44 -8.06
C ALA A 10 -2.01 10.03 -7.56
N SER A 11 -2.96 9.35 -6.91
CA SER A 11 -2.78 7.98 -6.45
C SER A 11 -2.53 7.00 -7.60
N TYR A 12 -3.23 7.18 -8.73
CA TYR A 12 -3.00 6.38 -9.94
C TYR A 12 -1.59 6.58 -10.49
N GLY A 13 -1.15 7.84 -10.59
CA GLY A 13 0.19 8.19 -11.06
C GLY A 13 1.27 7.57 -10.17
N ALA A 14 1.12 7.64 -8.84
CA ALA A 14 2.03 7.02 -7.90
C ALA A 14 2.14 5.50 -8.10
N ILE A 15 0.99 4.82 -8.24
CA ILE A 15 0.95 3.37 -8.43
C ILE A 15 1.57 2.98 -9.78
N LEU A 16 1.23 3.66 -10.87
CA LEU A 16 1.81 3.37 -12.19
C LEU A 16 3.33 3.58 -12.20
N ASN A 17 3.82 4.66 -11.60
CA ASN A 17 5.25 4.90 -11.48
C ASN A 17 5.94 3.82 -10.64
N PHE A 18 5.31 3.40 -9.53
CA PHE A 18 5.81 2.30 -8.70
C PHE A 18 5.94 0.99 -9.50
N THR A 19 4.90 0.59 -10.22
CA THR A 19 4.82 -0.69 -10.95
C THR A 19 5.56 -0.68 -12.29
N GLY A 20 6.07 0.47 -12.74
CA GLY A 20 6.68 0.62 -14.06
C GLY A 20 5.65 0.58 -15.19
N ASN A 21 4.55 1.31 -15.02
CA ASN A 21 3.42 1.42 -15.95
C ASN A 21 2.67 0.10 -16.20
N LYS A 22 2.71 -0.83 -15.25
CA LYS A 22 1.99 -2.10 -15.33
C LYS A 22 0.67 -2.02 -14.57
N ILE A 23 -0.41 -2.46 -15.23
CA ILE A 23 -1.75 -2.57 -14.62
C ILE A 23 -1.87 -3.76 -13.67
N SER A 24 -0.93 -4.71 -13.73
CA SER A 24 -0.78 -5.81 -12.79
C SER A 24 0.69 -5.96 -12.41
N PHE A 25 0.92 -6.10 -11.11
CA PHE A 25 2.24 -6.24 -10.52
C PHE A 25 2.16 -7.19 -9.33
N GLN A 26 3.13 -8.08 -9.20
CA GLN A 26 3.29 -8.92 -8.02
C GLN A 26 4.77 -9.14 -7.77
N LYS A 27 5.21 -8.91 -6.53
CA LYS A 27 6.60 -9.11 -6.11
C LYS A 27 6.64 -9.29 -4.58
N LYS A 28 7.58 -10.11 -4.09
CA LYS A 28 7.93 -10.10 -2.66
C LYS A 28 8.78 -8.87 -2.37
N LEU A 29 8.30 -8.02 -1.47
CA LEU A 29 8.89 -6.73 -1.12
C LEU A 29 8.91 -6.56 0.39
N ASP A 30 9.80 -5.70 0.86
CA ASP A 30 9.78 -5.29 2.26
C ASP A 30 8.70 -4.23 2.46
N VAL A 31 8.02 -4.27 3.61
CA VAL A 31 6.94 -3.35 3.97
C VAL A 31 7.24 -2.75 5.33
N LEU A 32 7.42 -1.44 5.36
CA LEU A 32 7.62 -0.68 6.59
C LEU A 32 6.28 -0.12 7.06
N VAL A 33 5.94 -0.39 8.31
CA VAL A 33 4.73 0.08 8.98
C VAL A 33 5.14 1.05 10.07
N LEU A 34 4.61 2.27 10.03
CA LEU A 34 4.78 3.27 11.07
C LEU A 34 3.43 3.51 11.76
N LYS A 35 3.39 3.23 13.06
CA LYS A 35 2.23 3.44 13.93
C LYS A 35 2.71 4.01 15.26
N ASN A 36 2.09 5.09 15.74
CA ASN A 36 2.44 5.73 17.02
C ASN A 36 3.94 6.04 17.18
N ASN A 37 4.60 6.52 16.11
CA ASN A 37 6.04 6.77 16.02
C ASN A 37 6.96 5.55 16.15
N GLU A 38 6.41 4.33 16.16
CA GLU A 38 7.17 3.08 16.13
C GLU A 38 7.14 2.45 14.75
N SER A 39 8.28 1.92 14.33
CA SER A 39 8.47 1.33 13.00
C SER A 39 8.61 -0.19 13.08
N TYR A 40 7.84 -0.89 12.25
CA TYR A 40 7.83 -2.34 12.14
C TYR A 40 8.16 -2.72 10.70
N LEU A 41 9.23 -3.48 10.49
CA LEU A 41 9.69 -3.88 9.16
C LEU A 41 9.32 -5.35 8.90
N TYR A 42 8.39 -5.55 7.98
CA TYR A 42 8.02 -6.87 7.48
C TYR A 42 8.83 -7.16 6.23
N LYS A 43 9.55 -8.28 6.23
CA LYS A 43 10.43 -8.64 5.11
C LYS A 43 9.78 -9.66 4.19
N ASN A 44 10.10 -9.60 2.90
CA ASN A 44 9.67 -10.60 1.89
C ASN A 44 8.14 -10.82 1.82
N VAL A 45 7.35 -9.76 2.03
CA VAL A 45 5.89 -9.77 1.99
C VAL A 45 5.41 -9.83 0.54
N ASP A 46 4.44 -10.71 0.23
CA ASP A 46 3.86 -10.76 -1.11
C ASP A 46 2.92 -9.56 -1.30
N VAL A 47 3.30 -8.66 -2.21
CA VAL A 47 2.53 -7.47 -2.58
C VAL A 47 2.02 -7.63 -4.00
N ARG A 48 0.69 -7.59 -4.14
CA ARG A 48 -0.01 -7.69 -5.42
C ARG A 48 -0.79 -6.41 -5.69
N ILE A 49 -0.60 -5.83 -6.87
CA ILE A 49 -1.32 -4.64 -7.33
C ILE A 49 -2.02 -4.99 -8.63
N VAL A 50 -3.33 -4.73 -8.71
CA VAL A 50 -4.13 -4.99 -9.91
C VAL A 50 -5.11 -3.84 -10.12
N TYR A 51 -5.24 -3.38 -11.37
CA TYR A 51 -6.35 -2.53 -11.76
C TYR A 51 -7.65 -3.34 -11.87
N ASP A 52 -8.62 -3.00 -11.04
CA ASP A 52 -9.96 -3.55 -11.04
C ASP A 52 -10.88 -2.65 -11.87
N SER A 53 -11.20 -3.11 -13.09
CA SER A 53 -12.05 -2.37 -14.02
C SER A 53 -13.51 -2.28 -13.58
N GLY A 54 -14.00 -3.22 -12.76
CA GLY A 54 -15.39 -3.22 -12.29
C GLY A 54 -15.68 -2.06 -11.34
N TYR A 55 -14.67 -1.67 -10.56
CA TYR A 55 -14.75 -0.57 -9.59
C TYR A 55 -13.93 0.67 -9.99
N MET A 56 -13.28 0.62 -11.17
CA MET A 56 -12.37 1.63 -11.66
C MET A 56 -11.40 2.07 -10.56
N GLN A 57 -10.59 1.14 -10.05
CA GLN A 57 -9.66 1.36 -8.95
C GLN A 57 -8.42 0.48 -9.10
N TYR A 58 -7.29 0.92 -8.54
CA TYR A 58 -6.23 -0.02 -8.20
C TYR A 58 -6.53 -0.64 -6.85
N ARG A 59 -6.42 -1.97 -6.77
CA ARG A 59 -6.41 -2.73 -5.54
C ARG A 59 -4.97 -3.18 -5.24
N ILE A 60 -4.54 -2.94 -4.02
CA ILE A 60 -3.25 -3.35 -3.47
C ILE A 60 -3.55 -4.38 -2.39
N SER A 61 -3.12 -5.62 -2.59
CA SER A 61 -3.19 -6.70 -1.60
C SER A 61 -1.80 -6.89 -1.00
N ILE A 62 -1.68 -6.79 0.32
CA ILE A 62 -0.48 -7.06 1.11
C ILE A 62 -0.74 -8.34 1.91
N ILE A 63 -0.05 -9.41 1.56
CA ILE A 63 -0.23 -10.72 2.18
C ILE A 63 0.77 -10.86 3.31
N TRP A 64 0.35 -10.42 4.50
CA TRP A 64 1.15 -10.49 5.71
C TRP A 64 1.41 -11.94 6.12
N GLU A 65 2.67 -12.28 6.37
CA GLU A 65 3.08 -13.53 7.00
C GLU A 65 3.32 -13.28 8.50
N GLU A 66 3.06 -14.29 9.34
CA GLU A 66 3.38 -14.20 10.78
C GLU A 66 4.90 -14.19 10.96
N ASP A 67 5.38 -13.26 11.78
CA ASP A 67 6.77 -13.21 12.22
C ASP A 67 6.79 -13.14 13.75
N LEU A 68 7.19 -14.25 14.37
CA LEU A 68 7.17 -14.43 15.82
C LEU A 68 8.14 -13.50 16.56
N ASN A 69 9.02 -12.78 15.84
CA ASN A 69 9.98 -11.85 16.43
C ASN A 69 9.51 -10.38 16.42
N GLN A 70 8.34 -10.10 15.85
CA GLN A 70 7.76 -8.76 15.83
C GLN A 70 6.28 -8.79 16.18
N LEU A 71 5.72 -7.60 16.40
CA LEU A 71 4.30 -7.44 16.66
C LEU A 71 3.51 -7.95 15.44
N SER A 72 2.46 -8.74 15.67
CA SER A 72 1.70 -9.29 14.56
C SER A 72 0.97 -8.18 13.80
N PHE A 73 0.74 -8.40 12.51
CA PHE A 73 -0.06 -7.49 11.69
C PHE A 73 -1.49 -7.33 12.23
N ARG A 74 -2.01 -8.36 12.93
CA ARG A 74 -3.34 -8.33 13.58
C ARG A 74 -3.35 -7.40 14.79
N ASP A 75 -2.32 -7.45 15.62
CA ASP A 75 -2.18 -6.56 16.79
C ASP A 75 -2.00 -5.10 16.35
N LEU A 76 -1.38 -4.90 15.18
CA LEU A 76 -1.26 -3.59 14.55
C LEU A 76 -2.54 -3.12 13.83
N ASN A 77 -3.57 -3.97 13.73
CA ASN A 77 -4.81 -3.72 12.98
C ASN A 77 -4.57 -3.43 11.49
N LEU A 78 -3.59 -4.11 10.88
CA LEU A 78 -3.27 -3.97 9.46
C LEU A 78 -4.28 -4.74 8.60
N ARG A 79 -4.69 -4.12 7.49
CA ARG A 79 -5.56 -4.72 6.50
C ARG A 79 -4.71 -5.49 5.47
N GLY A 80 -5.29 -6.53 4.89
CA GLY A 80 -4.68 -7.23 3.76
C GLY A 80 -4.94 -6.56 2.42
N GLU A 81 -5.92 -5.67 2.32
CA GLU A 81 -6.30 -5.01 1.06
C GLU A 81 -6.55 -3.51 1.25
N TYR A 82 -6.09 -2.74 0.27
CA TYR A 82 -6.22 -1.29 0.16
C TYR A 82 -6.60 -0.94 -1.28
N ASN A 83 -7.24 0.21 -1.50
CA ASN A 83 -7.59 0.62 -2.86
C ASN A 83 -7.69 2.14 -3.03
N THR A 84 -7.61 2.59 -4.27
CA THR A 84 -7.61 4.01 -4.62
C THR A 84 -8.96 4.72 -4.46
N ASN A 85 -10.05 4.00 -4.15
CA ASN A 85 -11.34 4.63 -3.85
C ASN A 85 -11.43 5.10 -2.39
N PHE A 86 -10.73 4.41 -1.47
CA PHE A 86 -10.78 4.72 -0.04
C PHE A 86 -9.42 5.12 0.55
N ASN A 87 -8.32 4.84 -0.13
CA ASN A 87 -6.97 5.13 0.34
C ASN A 87 -6.22 6.05 -0.62
N LYS A 88 -5.35 6.89 -0.06
CA LYS A 88 -4.47 7.79 -0.79
C LYS A 88 -3.10 7.14 -0.93
N PHE A 89 -2.52 7.25 -2.13
CA PHE A 89 -1.21 6.71 -2.45
C PHE A 89 -0.30 7.80 -2.98
N PHE A 90 0.97 7.76 -2.60
CA PHE A 90 1.98 8.66 -3.13
C PHE A 90 3.33 7.94 -3.20
N LEU A 91 4.29 8.54 -3.91
CA LEU A 91 5.65 8.05 -3.97
C LEU A 91 6.56 8.85 -3.07
N GLU A 92 7.42 8.16 -2.34
CA GLU A 92 8.49 8.75 -1.53
C GLU A 92 9.78 7.96 -1.79
N ASN A 93 10.76 8.58 -2.47
CA ASN A 93 12.01 7.93 -2.87
C ASN A 93 11.79 6.58 -3.57
N GLU A 94 10.92 6.56 -4.59
CA GLU A 94 10.50 5.37 -5.36
C GLU A 94 9.67 4.32 -4.60
N ASN A 95 9.42 4.50 -3.31
CA ASN A 95 8.59 3.60 -2.51
C ASN A 95 7.12 4.02 -2.59
N LEU A 96 6.21 3.05 -2.65
CA LEU A 96 4.78 3.31 -2.62
C LEU A 96 4.34 3.49 -1.18
N VAL A 97 3.79 4.65 -0.86
CA VAL A 97 3.31 4.99 0.47
C VAL A 97 1.81 5.15 0.45
N LEU A 98 1.15 4.58 1.46
CA LEU A 98 -0.25 4.82 1.76
C LEU A 98 -0.43 5.10 3.25
N THR A 99 -1.44 5.90 3.57
CA THR A 99 -1.89 6.08 4.96
C THR A 99 -3.28 5.49 5.07
N ASP A 100 -3.46 4.62 6.04
CA ASP A 100 -4.75 4.01 6.34
C ASP A 100 -5.61 4.93 7.23
N ASP A 101 -6.89 4.58 7.41
CA ASP A 101 -7.85 5.40 8.16
C ASP A 101 -7.58 5.41 9.67
N ASN A 102 -6.70 4.52 10.15
CA ASN A 102 -6.26 4.41 11.55
C ASN A 102 -4.98 5.21 11.83
N GLY A 103 -4.51 6.01 10.86
CA GLY A 103 -3.28 6.78 10.99
C GLY A 103 -2.01 5.94 10.83
N ILE A 104 -2.11 4.72 10.29
CA ILE A 104 -0.96 3.86 10.02
C ILE A 104 -0.39 4.24 8.66
N LYS A 105 0.89 4.61 8.63
CA LYS A 105 1.63 4.82 7.38
C LYS A 105 2.27 3.49 6.98
N ILE A 106 1.98 3.04 5.77
CA ILE A 106 2.52 1.80 5.19
C ILE A 106 3.34 2.19 3.96
N THR A 107 4.60 1.76 3.94
CA THR A 107 5.54 1.99 2.84
C THR A 107 5.95 0.65 2.27
N VAL A 108 5.59 0.41 1.00
CA VAL A 108 6.08 -0.73 0.23
C VAL A 108 7.43 -0.34 -0.40
N VAL A 109 8.49 -1.00 0.05
CA VAL A 109 9.88 -0.71 -0.33
C VAL A 109 10.21 -1.43 -1.63
N LYS A 110 10.72 -0.72 -2.63
CA LYS A 110 10.90 -1.24 -4.01
C LYS A 110 12.16 -2.11 -4.18
#